data_AF-S4PK39-F1
#
_entry.id   AF-S4PK39-F1
#
_cell.length_a   1.000
_cell.length_b   1.000
_cell.length_c   1.000
_cell.angle_alpha   90.00
_cell.angle_beta   90.00
_cell.angle_gamma   90.00
#
_symmetry.space_group_name_H-M   'P 1'
#
loop_
_entity.id
_entity.type
_entity.pdbx_description
1 polymer ?
#
loop_
_entity_poly.entity_id
_entity_poly.type
_entity_poly.pdbx_seq_one_letter_code
_entity_poly.pdbx_strand_id
1 'polypeptide(L)' 'GTFNKKTGKYLIDDFTLNTVKDLIRYLRRDGEDHEIRRHFGQTKVLQTDLLPMLIDHWERDELFDVTLRLIVNLTNP' A
#
# COMPACT_ATOMS: atom_id res chain seq x y z
N GLY A 1 0.29 1.81 -8.45
CA GLY A 1 0.89 1.05 -9.56
C GLY A 1 -0.19 0.32 -10.32
N THR A 2 0.15 -0.70 -11.09
CA THR A 2 -0.83 -1.54 -11.80
C THR A 2 -0.30 -2.94 -12.05
N PHE A 3 -1.17 -3.94 -12.02
CA PHE A 3 -0.78 -5.32 -12.32
C PHE A 3 -0.71 -5.55 -13.84
N ASN A 4 0.47 -5.87 -14.35
CA ASN A 4 0.65 -6.24 -15.75
C ASN A 4 0.31 -7.72 -15.95
N LYS A 5 -0.86 -7.98 -16.53
CA LYS A 5 -1.35 -9.34 -16.82
C LYS A 5 -0.46 -10.14 -17.79
N LYS A 6 0.35 -9.48 -18.63
CA LYS A 6 1.22 -10.17 -19.58
C LYS A 6 2.49 -10.70 -18.91
N THR A 7 3.07 -9.91 -18.01
CA THR A 7 4.31 -10.28 -17.31
C THR A 7 4.05 -10.96 -15.97
N GLY A 8 2.82 -10.88 -15.45
CA GLY A 8 2.48 -11.33 -14.11
C GLY A 8 3.15 -10.49 -13.01
N LYS A 9 3.56 -9.27 -13.33
CA LYS A 9 4.30 -8.38 -12.43
C LYS A 9 3.54 -7.10 -12.12
N TYR A 10 3.59 -6.67 -10.88
CA TYR A 10 3.09 -5.39 -10.44
C TYR A 10 4.07 -4.29 -10.87
N LEU A 11 3.58 -3.26 -11.54
CA LEU A 11 4.37 -2.13 -12.02
C LEU A 11 4.23 -0.96 -11.06
N ILE A 12 5.36 -0.35 -10.71
CA ILE A 12 5.46 0.86 -9.88
C ILE A 12 6.06 2.00 -10.70
N ASP A 13 5.95 3.21 -10.17
CA ASP A 13 6.54 4.44 -10.71
C ASP A 13 7.45 5.10 -9.66
N ASP A 14 8.14 6.16 -10.08
CA ASP A 14 9.11 6.89 -9.23
C ASP A 14 8.45 7.56 -8.01
N PHE A 15 7.13 7.74 -8.01
CA PHE A 15 6.38 8.39 -6.93
C PHE A 15 5.82 7.39 -5.92
N THR A 16 5.89 6.09 -6.22
CA THR A 16 5.23 5.04 -5.43
C THR A 16 5.65 5.06 -3.96
N LEU A 17 6.94 5.25 -3.66
CA LEU A 17 7.44 5.37 -2.29
C LEU A 17 6.79 6.54 -1.53
N ASN A 18 6.71 7.71 -2.16
CA ASN A 18 6.12 8.90 -1.53
C ASN A 18 4.62 8.72 -1.33
N THR A 19 3.94 8.14 -2.32
CA THR A 19 2.52 7.80 -2.23
C THR A 19 2.25 6.87 -1.05
N VAL A 20 3.01 5.78 -0.86
CA VAL A 20 2.83 4.87 0.28
C VAL A 20 3.05 5.61 1.62
N LYS A 21 4.07 6.48 1.70
CA LYS A 21 4.28 7.33 2.90
C LYS A 21 3.09 8.25 3.15
N ASP A 22 2.47 8.81 2.12
CA ASP A 22 1.28 9.65 2.24
C ASP A 22 0.05 8.87 2.71
N LEU A 23 -0.16 7.64 2.24
CA LEU A 23 -1.24 6.78 2.74
C LEU A 23 -1.13 6.52 4.25
N ILE A 24 0.09 6.32 4.76
CA ILE A 24 0.33 6.21 6.21
C ILE A 24 0.00 7.53 6.91
N ARG A 25 0.40 8.68 6.34
CA ARG A 25 0.08 10.00 6.91
C ARG A 25 -1.43 10.24 6.97
N TYR A 26 -2.16 9.80 5.97
CA TYR A 26 -3.63 9.85 5.94
C TYR A 26 -4.23 8.98 7.03
N LEU A 27 -3.81 7.71 7.16
CA LEU A 27 -4.29 6.84 8.23
C LEU A 27 -3.98 7.35 9.65
N ARG A 28 -2.85 8.04 9.85
CA ARG A 28 -2.53 8.67 11.15
C ARG A 28 -3.46 9.81 11.54
N ARG A 29 -4.14 10.41 10.55
CA ARG A 29 -5.11 11.49 10.74
C ARG A 29 -6.55 11.00 10.57
N ASP A 30 -6.75 9.69 10.48
CA ASP A 30 -8.07 9.10 10.34
C ASP A 30 -8.87 9.37 11.62
N GLY A 31 -10.05 9.96 11.44
CA GLY A 31 -10.91 10.34 12.56
C GLY A 31 -11.61 9.14 13.20
N GLU A 32 -12.50 9.44 14.16
CA GLU A 32 -13.30 8.44 14.88
C GLU A 32 -14.16 7.57 13.94
N ASP A 33 -14.60 8.14 12.82
CA ASP A 33 -15.38 7.40 11.82
C ASP A 33 -14.52 6.42 10.99
N HIS A 34 -13.19 6.46 11.09
CA HIS A 34 -12.29 5.59 10.34
C HIS A 34 -12.55 5.57 8.82
N GLU A 35 -12.91 6.73 8.25
CA GLU A 35 -13.31 6.84 6.84
C GLU A 35 -12.19 6.42 5.89
N ILE A 36 -10.93 6.77 6.20
CA ILE A 36 -9.79 6.49 5.34
C ILE A 36 -9.51 4.98 5.34
N ARG A 37 -9.50 4.37 6.53
CA ARG A 37 -9.37 2.91 6.67
C ARG A 37 -10.50 2.17 5.94
N ARG A 38 -11.75 2.60 6.11
CA ARG A 38 -12.89 2.01 5.41
C ARG A 38 -12.74 2.14 3.89
N HIS A 39 -12.31 3.30 3.41
CA HIS A 39 -12.06 3.52 2.00
C HIS A 39 -10.97 2.59 1.45
N PHE A 40 -9.84 2.43 2.15
CA PHE A 40 -8.78 1.49 1.75
C PHE A 40 -9.28 0.04 1.72
N GLY A 41 -10.16 -0.34 2.66
CA GLY A 41 -10.81 -1.65 2.64
C GLY A 41 -11.73 -1.84 1.43
N GLN A 42 -12.53 -0.83 1.09
CA GLN A 42 -13.45 -0.86 -0.06
C GLN A 42 -12.72 -0.93 -1.40
N THR A 43 -11.61 -0.20 -1.55
CA THR A 43 -10.78 -0.23 -2.76
C THR A 43 -9.96 -1.51 -2.89
N LYS A 44 -9.89 -2.33 -1.83
CA LYS A 44 -9.08 -3.55 -1.76
C LYS A 44 -7.59 -3.31 -2.01
N VAL A 45 -7.10 -2.10 -1.69
CA VAL A 45 -5.72 -1.68 -1.94
C VAL A 45 -4.69 -2.64 -1.33
N LEU A 46 -5.03 -3.27 -0.20
CA LEU A 46 -4.21 -4.30 0.43
C LEU A 46 -3.95 -5.47 -0.54
N GLN A 47 -5.01 -6.01 -1.14
CA GLN A 47 -4.93 -7.16 -2.05
C GLN A 47 -4.46 -6.78 -3.45
N THR A 48 -4.90 -5.63 -3.97
CA THR A 48 -4.67 -5.23 -5.36
C THR A 48 -3.31 -4.58 -5.57
N ASP A 49 -2.73 -3.97 -4.54
CA ASP A 49 -1.53 -3.14 -4.66
C ASP A 49 -0.45 -3.51 -3.64
N LEU A 50 -0.76 -3.47 -2.33
CA LEU A 50 0.28 -3.59 -1.30
C LEU A 50 0.93 -4.98 -1.26
N LEU A 51 0.14 -6.05 -1.33
CA LEU A 51 0.66 -7.42 -1.36
C LEU A 51 1.48 -7.71 -2.64
N PRO A 52 0.99 -7.42 -3.86
CA PRO A 52 1.80 -7.55 -5.07
C PRO A 52 3.08 -6.70 -5.04
N MET A 53 3.02 -5.49 -4.48
CA MET A 53 4.18 -4.62 -4.34
C MET A 53 5.26 -5.23 -3.45
N LEU A 54 4.89 -5.84 -2.32
CA LEU A 54 5.85 -6.58 -1.48
C LEU A 54 6.47 -7.78 -2.19
N ILE A 55 5.70 -8.51 -3.00
CA ILE A 55 6.18 -9.71 -3.69
C ILE A 55 7.13 -9.35 -4.84
N ASP A 56 6.78 -8.35 -5.64
CA ASP A 56 7.49 -8.04 -6.89
C ASP A 56 8.61 -7.01 -6.75
N HIS A 57 8.65 -6.25 -5.64
CA HIS A 57 9.64 -5.20 -5.40
C HIS A 57 10.30 -5.35 -4.02
N TRP A 58 10.48 -6.58 -3.54
CA TRP A 58 11.07 -6.85 -2.22
C TRP A 58 12.52 -6.35 -2.11
N GLU A 59 13.27 -6.24 -3.23
CA GLU A 59 14.64 -5.73 -3.24
C GLU A 59 14.73 -4.20 -3.01
N ARG A 60 13.60 -3.50 -2.97
CA ARG A 60 13.53 -2.07 -2.70
C ARG A 60 13.35 -1.85 -1.20
N ASP A 61 14.43 -1.98 -0.43
CA ASP A 61 14.43 -1.96 1.05
C ASP A 61 13.52 -0.89 1.67
N GLU A 62 13.65 0.37 1.23
CA GLU A 62 12.85 1.46 1.79
C GLU A 62 11.36 1.30 1.43
N LEU A 63 11.04 0.97 0.17
CA LEU A 63 9.65 0.73 -0.25
C LEU A 63 9.05 -0.45 0.49
N PHE A 64 9.83 -1.52 0.69
CA PHE A 64 9.43 -2.69 1.45
C PHE A 64 9.07 -2.32 2.90
N ASP A 65 9.95 -1.60 3.62
CA ASP A 65 9.69 -1.16 5.00
C ASP A 65 8.41 -0.33 5.09
N VAL A 66 8.26 0.69 4.24
CA VAL A 66 7.08 1.57 4.31
C VAL A 66 5.81 0.81 3.95
N THR A 67 5.86 -0.08 2.96
CA THR A 67 4.70 -0.90 2.55
C THR A 67 4.29 -1.87 3.66
N LEU A 68 5.25 -2.52 4.31
CA LEU A 68 4.99 -3.42 5.44
C LEU A 68 4.36 -2.67 6.61
N ARG A 69 4.83 -1.46 6.93
CA ARG A 69 4.25 -0.60 7.98
C ARG A 69 2.82 -0.20 7.68
N LEU A 70 2.50 0.08 6.42
CA LEU A 70 1.12 0.37 5.99
C LEU A 70 0.22 -0.86 6.17
N ILE A 71 0.70 -2.05 5.78
CA ILE A 71 -0.06 -3.30 5.95
C ILE A 71 -0.34 -3.57 7.42
N VAL A 72 0.68 -3.50 8.28
CA VAL A 72 0.51 -3.67 9.74
C VAL A 72 -0.52 -2.68 10.28
N ASN A 73 -0.46 -1.41 9.86
CA ASN A 73 -1.44 -0.41 10.29
C ASN A 73 -2.87 -0.77 9.85
N LEU A 74 -3.04 -1.31 8.65
CA LEU A 74 -4.32 -1.74 8.12
C LEU A 74 -4.88 -3.02 8.77
N THR A 75 -4.01 -3.90 9.26
CA THR A 75 -4.39 -5.17 9.90
C THR A 75 -4.44 -5.13 11.42
N ASN A 76 -4.08 -3.99 12.03
CA ASN A 76 -4.21 -3.82 13.47
C ASN A 76 -5.70 -3.83 13.89
N PRO A 77 -6.05 -4.57 14.98
CA PRO A 77 -7.40 -4.61 15.53
C PRO A 77 -7.93 -3.26 15.99
#